data_AF-A0A7Y3EMP1-F1
#
_entry.id   AF-A0A7Y3EMP1-F1
#
_cell.length_a   1.000
_cell.length_b   1.000
_cell.length_c   1.000
_cell.angle_alpha   90.00
_cell.angle_beta   90.00
_cell.angle_gamma   90.00
#
_symmetry.space_group_name_H-M   'P 1'
#
loop_
_entity.id
_entity.type
_entity.pdbx_description
1 polymer ?
#
loop_
_entity_poly.entity_id
_entity_poly.type
_entity_poly.pdbx_seq_one_letter_code
_entity_poly.pdbx_strand_id
1 'polypeptide(L)' 'MTVEDLLNDLNDPYHYVVVRINKKYISRPNFNKTLVPDQSEVFLIPMISGG' A
#
# COMPACT_ATOMS: atom_id res chain seq x y z
N MET A 1 -10.22 -7.48 -0.64
CA MET A 1 -9.45 -6.77 -1.69
C MET A 1 -7.96 -6.87 -1.38
N THR A 2 -7.13 -6.79 -2.40
CA THR A 2 -5.67 -6.74 -2.25
C THR A 2 -5.19 -5.31 -1.99
N VAL A 3 -3.91 -5.14 -1.65
CA VAL A 3 -3.31 -3.80 -1.57
C VAL A 3 -3.36 -3.10 -2.92
N GLU A 4 -3.17 -3.84 -4.02
CA GLU A 4 -3.25 -3.28 -5.38
C GLU A 4 -4.66 -2.77 -5.69
N ASP A 5 -5.70 -3.55 -5.38
CA ASP A 5 -7.09 -3.13 -5.55
C ASP A 5 -7.41 -1.86 -4.74
N LEU A 6 -6.98 -1.83 -3.47
CA LEU A 6 -7.17 -0.67 -2.60
C LEU A 6 -6.52 0.60 -3.19
N LEU A 7 -5.30 0.49 -3.72
CA LEU A 7 -4.59 1.62 -4.32
C LEU A 7 -5.26 2.08 -5.62
N ASN A 8 -5.77 1.15 -6.43
CA ASN A 8 -6.52 1.48 -7.64
C ASN A 8 -7.84 2.20 -7.32
N ASP A 9 -8.55 1.78 -6.26
CA ASP A 9 -9.81 2.38 -5.82
C ASP A 9 -9.62 3.81 -5.28
N LEU A 10 -8.46 4.11 -4.67
CA LEU A 10 -8.12 5.45 -4.21
C LEU A 10 -7.91 6.44 -5.37
N ASN A 11 -7.58 5.94 -6.57
CA ASN A 11 -7.27 6.74 -7.76
C ASN A 11 -6.24 7.85 -7.48
N ASP A 12 -5.25 7.55 -6.64
CA ASP A 12 -4.22 8.48 -6.20
C ASP A 12 -3.00 8.44 -7.17
N PRO A 13 -2.49 9.59 -7.66
CA PRO A 13 -1.33 9.63 -8.55
C PRO A 13 0.01 9.23 -7.89
N TYR A 14 0.08 9.07 -6.57
CA TYR A 14 1.34 8.77 -5.88
C TYR A 14 1.84 7.34 -6.13
N HIS A 15 3.15 7.23 -6.37
CA HIS A 15 3.83 5.94 -6.40
C HIS A 15 4.21 5.50 -4.99
N TYR A 16 3.44 4.55 -4.45
CA TYR A 16 3.76 3.89 -3.20
C TYR A 16 4.71 2.71 -3.44
N VAL A 17 5.84 2.73 -2.74
CA VAL A 17 6.83 1.64 -2.78
C VAL A 17 6.64 0.65 -1.62
N VAL A 18 6.04 1.13 -0.53
CA VAL A 18 5.74 0.36 0.68
C VAL A 18 4.39 0.80 1.23
N VAL A 19 3.64 -0.17 1.75
CA VAL A 19 2.44 0.06 2.57
C VAL A 19 2.65 -0.63 3.91
N ARG A 20 2.22 0.01 5.00
CA ARG A 20 2.15 -0.64 6.32
C ARG A 20 0.70 -1.01 6.63
N ILE A 21 0.44 -2.29 6.83
CA ILE A 21 -0.85 -2.79 7.32
C ILE A 21 -0.65 -3.21 8.77
N ASN A 22 -1.33 -2.52 9.69
CA ASN A 22 -1.11 -2.62 11.13
C ASN A 22 0.38 -2.42 11.48
N LYS A 23 1.09 -3.49 11.86
CA LYS A 23 2.51 -3.48 12.22
C LYS A 23 3.42 -4.13 11.18
N LYS A 24 2.90 -4.48 9.99
CA LYS A 24 3.64 -5.19 8.94
C LYS A 24 3.86 -4.32 7.72
N TYR A 25 5.09 -4.29 7.23
CA TYR A 25 5.45 -3.61 5.99
C TYR A 25 5.32 -4.58 4.82
N ILE A 26 4.62 -4.13 3.78
CA ILE A 26 4.40 -4.84 2.53
C ILE A 26 5.09 -4.02 1.44
N SER A 27 6.01 -4.64 0.71
CA SER A 27 6.66 -4.01 -0.44
C SER A 27 5.86 -4.21 -1.72
N ARG A 28 6.02 -3.29 -2.67
CA ARG A 28 5.28 -3.26 -3.95
C ARG A 28 5.17 -4.61 -4.69
N PRO A 29 6.20 -5.46 -4.79
CA PRO A 29 6.08 -6.78 -5.45
C PRO A 29 5.07 -7.73 -4.81
N ASN A 30 4.57 -7.40 -3.61
CA ASN A 30 3.61 -8.21 -2.88
C ASN A 30 2.20 -7.60 -2.84
N PHE A 31 1.95 -6.46 -3.50
CA PHE A 31 0.66 -5.76 -3.39
C PHE A 31 -0.51 -6.57 -3.93
N ASN A 32 -0.34 -7.17 -5.10
CA ASN A 32 -1.36 -7.98 -5.78
C ASN A 32 -1.73 -9.29 -5.06
N LYS A 33 -0.93 -9.74 -4.09
CA LYS A 33 -1.16 -10.99 -3.35
C LYS A 33 -1.45 -10.78 -1.87
N THR A 34 -1.26 -9.57 -1.36
CA THR A 34 -1.51 -9.27 0.05
C THR A 34 -2.92 -8.77 0.21
N LEU A 35 -3.75 -9.54 0.91
CA LEU A 35 -5.09 -9.11 1.30
C LEU A 35 -4.99 -8.04 2.39
N VAL A 36 -5.83 -7.02 2.26
CA VAL A 36 -6.07 -6.03 3.32
C VAL A 36 -7.18 -6.58 4.22
N PRO A 37 -6.92 -6.92 5.49
CA PRO A 37 -7.94 -7.40 6.40
C PRO A 37 -8.95 -6.29 6.74
N ASP A 38 -10.18 -6.70 7.04
CA ASP A 38 -11.20 -5.77 7.53
C ASP A 38 -10.73 -5.07 8.82
N GLN A 39 -11.10 -3.79 8.96
CA GLN A 39 -10.74 -2.95 10.12
C GLN A 39 -9.22 -2.80 10.36
N SER A 40 -8.39 -3.05 9.34
CA SER A 40 -6.95 -2.82 9.44
C SER A 40 -6.58 -1.34 9.30
N GLU A 41 -5.55 -0.93 10.01
CA GLU A 41 -4.94 0.38 9.81
C GLU A 41 -3.94 0.30 8.65
N VAL A 42 -4.16 1.10 7.61
CA VAL A 42 -3.31 1.13 6.42
C VAL A 42 -2.61 2.48 6.32
N PHE A 43 -1.28 2.46 6.27
CA PHE A 43 -0.45 3.64 6.06
C PHE A 43 0.27 3.52 4.72
N LEU A 44 0.01 4.46 3.82
CA LEU A 44 0.64 4.54 2.51
C LEU A 44 1.93 5.35 2.61
N ILE A 45 3.05 4.76 2.21
CA ILE A 45 4.37 5.41 2.33
C ILE A 45 4.83 5.78 0.91
N PRO A 46 4.70 7.06 0.50
CA PRO A 46 5.12 7.49 -0.82
C PRO A 46 6.65 7.45 -0.92
N MET A 47 7.16 7.20 -2.12
CA MET A 47 8.58 7.37 -2.38
C MET A 47 8.93 8.87 -2.34
N ILE A 48 9.91 9.24 -1.51
CA ILE A 48 10.49 10.58 -1.51
C ILE A 48 11.90 10.47 -2.08
N SER A 49 12.09 10.95 -3.31
CA SER A 49 13.42 11.12 -3.90
C SER A 49 13.92 12.52 -3.55
N GLY A 50 14.96 12.58 -2.71
CA GLY A 50 15.69 13.82 -2.45
C GLY A 50 16.63 14.14 -3.61
N GLY A 51 16.75 15.44 -3.92
CA GLY A 51 17.77 15.99 -4.84
C GLY A 51 18.90 16.66 -4.08
#